data_AF-A0A2K3JSF6-F1
#
_entry.id   AF-A0A2K3JSF6-F1
#
_cell.length_a   1.000
_cell.length_b   1.000
_cell.length_c   1.000
_cell.angle_alpha   90.00
_cell.angle_beta   90.00
_cell.angle_gamma   90.00
#
_symmetry.space_group_name_H-M   'P 1'
#
loop_
_entity.id
_entity.type
_entity.pdbx_description
1 polymer ?
#
loop_
_entity_poly.entity_id
_entity_poly.type
_entity_poly.pdbx_seq_one_letter_code
_entity_poly.pdbx_strand_id
1 'polypeptide(L)' 'MFGLAPYNPILGETHHVSKGNLNVLLEQVSHHPAVSALHATDEKENIEIIWCQYPFAKFN' A
#
# COMPACT_ATOMS: atom_id res chain seq x y z
N MET A 1 -14.82 7.89 1.30
CA MET A 1 -15.67 7.18 2.27
C MET A 1 -14.87 6.98 3.54
N PHE A 2 -15.37 7.40 4.71
CA PHE A 2 -14.73 7.20 6.01
C PHE A 2 -15.57 6.21 6.83
N GLY A 3 -14.94 5.33 7.61
CA GLY A 3 -15.63 4.38 8.50
C GLY A 3 -16.10 3.07 7.86
N LEU A 4 -15.82 2.82 6.58
CA LEU A 4 -16.04 1.51 5.94
C LEU A 4 -14.72 0.76 5.82
N ALA A 5 -14.77 -0.57 5.98
CA ALA A 5 -13.63 -1.43 5.71
C ALA A 5 -13.30 -1.38 4.21
N PRO A 6 -12.01 -1.17 3.83
CA PRO A 6 -11.60 -1.22 2.43
C PRO A 6 -11.70 -2.66 1.89
N TYR A 7 -11.62 -2.79 0.57
CA TYR A 7 -11.40 -4.08 -0.08
C TYR A 7 -10.11 -4.73 0.43
N ASN A 8 -10.12 -6.06 0.59
CA ASN A 8 -8.93 -6.83 0.93
C ASN A 8 -8.26 -7.35 -0.36
N PRO A 9 -7.10 -6.83 -0.76
CA PRO A 9 -6.46 -7.19 -2.03
C PRO A 9 -6.07 -8.67 -2.09
N ILE A 10 -6.10 -9.25 -3.30
CA ILE A 10 -5.60 -10.61 -3.53
C ILE A 10 -4.07 -10.67 -3.52
N LEU A 11 -3.47 -11.82 -3.21
CA LEU A 11 -2.01 -11.97 -3.25
C LEU A 11 -1.46 -11.61 -4.63
N GLY A 12 -0.43 -10.75 -4.67
CA GLY A 12 0.20 -10.26 -5.89
C GLY A 12 -0.58 -9.17 -6.62
N GLU A 13 -1.72 -8.70 -6.10
CA GLU A 13 -2.40 -7.52 -6.63
C GLU A 13 -1.47 -6.30 -6.52
N THR A 14 -1.35 -5.54 -7.61
CA THR A 14 -0.49 -4.36 -7.68
C THR A 14 -1.29 -3.12 -8.03
N HIS A 15 -0.88 -1.98 -7.49
CA HIS A 15 -1.42 -0.68 -7.87
C HIS A 15 -0.28 0.31 -8.06
N HIS A 16 -0.31 1.06 -9.16
CA HIS A 16 0.67 2.10 -9.45
C HIS A 16 -0.07 3.41 -9.73
N VAL A 17 0.30 4.46 -9.00
CA VAL A 17 -0.18 5.82 -9.22
C VAL A 17 0.99 6.79 -9.26
N SER A 18 0.90 7.79 -10.14
CA SER A 18 1.88 8.88 -10.22
C SER A 18 1.18 10.24 -10.20
N LYS A 19 1.81 11.23 -9.58
CA LYS A 19 1.36 12.64 -9.61
C LYS A 19 2.57 13.57 -9.57
N GLY A 20 2.82 14.26 -10.70
CA GLY A 20 4.07 15.03 -10.85
C GLY A 20 5.24 14.06 -10.87
N ASN A 21 6.23 14.26 -9.99
CA ASN A 21 7.40 13.38 -9.87
C ASN A 21 7.20 12.28 -8.80
N LEU A 22 6.12 12.35 -8.02
CA LEU A 22 5.80 11.34 -7.04
C LEU A 22 5.25 10.10 -7.77
N ASN A 23 5.92 8.97 -7.58
CA ASN A 23 5.48 7.65 -8.01
C ASN A 23 5.20 6.81 -6.77
N VAL A 24 4.13 6.02 -6.81
CA VAL A 24 3.72 5.14 -5.71
C VAL A 24 3.36 3.78 -6.27
N LEU A 25 4.11 2.75 -5.89
CA LEU A 25 3.83 1.36 -6.16
C LEU A 25 3.33 0.69 -4.87
N LEU A 26 2.25 -0.08 -4.99
CA LEU A 26 1.76 -0.97 -3.94
C LEU A 26 1.68 -2.40 -4.47
N GLU A 27 1.96 -3.36 -3.60
CA GLU A 27 1.77 -4.78 -3.86
C GLU A 27 1.24 -5.50 -2.61
N GLN A 28 0.24 -6.37 -2.79
CA GLN A 28 -0.18 -7.29 -1.75
C GLN A 28 0.78 -8.48 -1.68
N VAL A 29 1.81 -8.35 -0.85
CA VAL A 29 2.91 -9.34 -0.72
C VAL A 29 2.54 -10.57 0.12
N SER A 30 1.44 -10.52 0.88
CA SER A 30 0.91 -11.67 1.62
C SER A 30 -0.61 -11.55 1.79
N HIS A 31 -1.31 -12.69 1.84
CA HIS A 31 -2.77 -12.74 2.12
C HIS A 31 -3.10 -13.47 3.43
N HIS A 32 -2.17 -14.24 4.00
CA HIS A 32 -2.36 -14.95 5.27
C HIS A 32 -1.08 -14.90 6.12
N PRO A 33 -0.82 -13.78 6.83
CA PRO A 33 -1.69 -12.61 7.01
C PRO A 33 -1.75 -11.66 5.81
N ALA A 34 -2.81 -10.83 5.71
CA ALA A 34 -2.89 -9.78 4.70
C ALA A 34 -1.81 -8.70 4.94
N VAL A 35 -0.91 -8.50 3.98
CA VAL A 35 0.17 -7.50 4.05
C VAL A 35 0.32 -6.84 2.69
N SER A 36 0.21 -5.51 2.66
CA SER A 36 0.51 -4.69 1.48
C SER A 36 1.81 -3.92 1.69
N ALA A 37 2.76 -4.05 0.77
CA ALA A 37 3.96 -3.24 0.70
C ALA A 37 3.72 -2.01 -0.18
N LEU A 38 4.38 -0.90 0.15
CA LEU A 38 4.37 0.34 -0.59
C LEU A 38 5.80 0.82 -0.78
N HIS A 39 6.13 1.22 -2.01
CA HIS A 39 7.33 1.97 -2.34
C HIS A 39 6.93 3.23 -3.08
N ALA A 40 7.31 4.40 -2.55
CA ALA A 40 7.07 5.68 -3.19
C ALA A 40 8.35 6.47 -3.34
N THR A 41 8.52 7.14 -4.47
CA THR A 41 9.70 7.92 -4.80
C THR A 41 9.32 9.26 -5.42
N ASP A 42 10.10 10.31 -5.10
CA ASP A 42 10.15 11.56 -5.85
C ASP A 42 11.63 11.90 -6.07
N GLU A 43 12.13 11.60 -7.26
CA GLU A 43 13.55 11.76 -7.58
C GLU A 43 14.01 13.21 -7.55
N LYS A 44 13.13 14.16 -7.92
CA LYS A 44 13.47 15.58 -7.98
C LYS A 44 13.73 16.15 -6.59
N GLU A 45 12.91 15.74 -5.63
CA GLU A 45 13.02 16.16 -4.24
C GLU A 45 13.88 15.19 -3.39
N ASN A 46 14.43 14.14 -4.00
CA ASN A 46 15.21 13.07 -3.37
C ASN A 46 14.46 12.43 -2.18
N ILE A 47 13.19 12.09 -2.39
CA ILE A 47 12.32 11.46 -1.40
C ILE A 47 12.16 9.98 -1.75
N GLU A 48 12.29 9.12 -0.74
CA GLU A 48 11.96 7.70 -0.81
C GLU A 48 11.17 7.28 0.44
N ILE A 49 10.08 6.55 0.23
CA ILE A 49 9.25 5.98 1.28
C ILE A 49 9.06 4.50 1.00
N ILE A 50 9.42 3.67 1.98
CA ILE A 50 9.14 2.24 1.97
C ILE A 50 8.26 1.96 3.20
N TRP A 51 7.13 1.31 2.99
CA TRP A 51 6.15 1.04 4.04
C TRP A 51 5.49 -0.32 3.86
N CYS A 52 5.07 -0.95 4.96
CA CYS A 52 4.22 -2.14 4.93
C CYS A 52 3.00 -1.96 5.85
N GLN A 53 1.82 -2.30 5.36
CA GLN A 53 0.59 -2.31 6.13
C GLN A 53 0.18 -3.75 6.45
N TYR A 54 -0.03 -4.04 7.74
CA TYR A 54 -0.57 -5.30 8.25
C TYR A 54 -1.86 -5.00 9.06
N PRO A 55 -3.02 -4.90 8.41
CA PRO A 55 -4.28 -4.68 9.11
C PRO A 55 -4.69 -5.95 9.87
N PHE A 56 -4.97 -5.82 11.17
CA PHE A 56 -5.48 -6.90 12.00
C PHE A 56 -6.78 -6.47 12.71
N ALA A 57 -7.91 -7.08 12.34
CA ALA A 57 -9.19 -6.80 12.96
C ALA A 57 -9.32 -7.52 14.31
N LYS A 58 -9.66 -6.79 15.37
CA LYS A 58 -10.03 -7.32 16.69
C LYS A 58 -11.48 -6.94 16.99
N PHE A 59 -12.26 -7.90 17.44
CA PHE A 59 -13.64 -7.72 17.88
C PHE A 59 -13.68 -7.93 19.40
N ASN A 60 -14.44 -7.08 20.12
CA ASN A 60 -14.60 -7.15 21.57
C ASN A 60 -15.87 -7.93 21.94
#